data_AF-A0A183IRG3-F1
#
_entry.id   AF-A0A183IRG3-F1
#
_cell.length_a   1.000
_cell.length_b   1.000
_cell.length_c   1.000
_cell.angle_alpha   90.00
_cell.angle_beta   90.00
_cell.angle_gamma   90.00
#
_symmetry.space_group_name_H-M   'P 1'
#
loop_
_entity.id
_entity.type
_entity.pdbx_description
1 polymer ?
#
loop_
_entity_poly.entity_id
_entity_poly.type
_entity_poly.pdbx_seq_one_letter_code
_entity_poly.pdbx_strand_id
1 'polypeptide(L)'
;MYEEEASKFWSRFYDQHKDMFFKDRNWLAIEFPELFYGNYHFCAESAIETTTVLEVGCGVGNTVFPLLDSTGSKLFVYCCDFAENAVNLVKSNVSYDENRCHSFVCDVTNLPLQMPFEQNSLDFILLIFTLSAICPSKMEATLSALVEYLKPGGLLLFRDYGRYDLSQVRFKSGQCIEQNFYVRGDGTRVYFFTQGKFV
;
A
#
# COMPACT_ATOMS: atom_id res chain seq x y z
N MET A 1 1.57 -22.80 6.29
CA MET A 1 2.66 -22.75 5.29
C MET A 1 2.71 -21.42 4.54
N TYR A 2 1.88 -21.15 3.51
CA TYR A 2 2.05 -19.91 2.72
C TYR A 2 1.88 -18.59 3.48
N GLU A 3 0.96 -18.55 4.46
CA GLU A 3 0.78 -17.38 5.33
C GLU A 3 2.00 -17.14 6.21
N GLU A 4 2.47 -18.18 6.90
CA GLU A 4 3.61 -18.11 7.83
C GLU A 4 4.93 -17.73 7.13
N GLU A 5 5.03 -18.04 5.83
CA GLU A 5 6.21 -17.75 5.02
C GLU A 5 6.04 -16.54 4.09
N ALA A 6 4.92 -15.80 4.19
CA ALA A 6 4.62 -14.69 3.31
C ALA A 6 5.76 -13.66 3.24
N SER A 7 6.35 -13.30 4.39
CA SER A 7 7.49 -12.38 4.47
C SER A 7 8.71 -12.92 3.70
N LYS A 8 9.00 -14.22 3.79
CA LYS A 8 10.12 -14.84 3.05
C LYS A 8 9.89 -14.78 1.54
N PHE A 9 8.67 -15.02 1.07
CA PHE A 9 8.36 -14.97 -0.37
C PHE A 9 8.53 -13.57 -0.93
N TRP A 10 8.04 -12.55 -0.22
CA TRP A 10 8.18 -11.16 -0.66
C TRP A 10 9.60 -10.64 -0.54
N SER A 11 10.35 -10.98 0.51
CA SER A 11 11.78 -10.65 0.60
C SER A 11 12.57 -11.26 -0.54
N ARG A 12 12.33 -12.55 -0.85
CA ARG A 12 12.97 -13.22 -1.99
C ARG A 12 12.60 -12.58 -3.33
N PHE A 13 11.35 -12.15 -3.49
CA PHE A 13 10.89 -11.45 -4.68
C PHE A 13 11.69 -10.16 -4.88
N TYR A 14 11.83 -9.32 -3.85
CA TYR A 14 12.60 -8.08 -3.95
C TYR A 14 14.11 -8.31 -4.11
N ASP A 15 14.67 -9.39 -3.55
CA ASP A 15 16.07 -9.76 -3.80
C ASP A 15 16.33 -10.09 -5.27
N GLN A 16 15.40 -10.79 -5.90
CA GLN A 16 15.51 -11.20 -7.30
C GLN A 16 15.26 -10.05 -8.28
N HIS A 17 14.32 -9.18 -7.96
CA HIS A 17 13.78 -8.20 -8.90
C HIS A 17 14.22 -6.75 -8.64
N LYS A 18 14.66 -6.43 -7.42
CA LYS A 18 15.05 -5.08 -6.99
C LYS A 18 13.97 -4.05 -7.35
N ASP A 19 14.36 -2.94 -7.95
CA ASP A 19 13.53 -1.81 -8.39
C ASP A 19 12.98 -1.94 -9.83
N MET A 20 13.28 -3.05 -10.52
CA MET A 20 13.08 -3.14 -11.98
C MET A 20 11.75 -3.78 -12.40
N PHE A 21 10.98 -4.34 -11.47
CA PHE A 21 9.80 -5.15 -11.82
C PHE A 21 8.52 -4.33 -11.97
N PHE A 22 8.25 -3.45 -11.02
CA PHE A 22 7.05 -2.63 -11.04
C PHE A 22 7.35 -1.27 -11.68
N LYS A 23 6.40 -0.77 -12.49
CA LYS A 23 6.49 0.56 -13.10
C LYS A 23 6.03 1.65 -12.14
N ASP A 24 6.53 2.86 -12.31
CA ASP A 24 6.02 4.03 -11.58
C ASP A 24 4.54 4.27 -11.83
N ARG A 25 3.82 4.60 -10.75
CA ARG A 25 2.35 4.72 -10.74
C ARG A 25 1.89 6.12 -11.17
N ASN A 26 2.33 6.57 -12.35
CA ASN A 26 1.98 7.89 -12.90
C ASN A 26 0.46 8.09 -13.19
N TRP A 27 -0.35 7.04 -13.05
CA TRP A 27 -1.80 7.09 -13.17
C TRP A 27 -2.52 7.52 -11.88
N LEU A 28 -1.82 7.66 -10.75
CA LEU A 28 -2.42 8.02 -9.45
C LEU A 28 -3.28 9.28 -9.51
N ALA A 29 -2.84 10.31 -10.26
CA ALA A 29 -3.59 11.56 -10.39
C ALA A 29 -4.93 11.42 -11.11
N ILE A 30 -5.09 10.36 -11.92
CA ILE A 30 -6.35 10.08 -12.62
C ILE A 30 -7.30 9.30 -11.72
N GLU A 31 -6.78 8.33 -10.95
CA GLU A 31 -7.63 7.45 -10.14
C GLU A 31 -7.95 8.00 -8.75
N PHE A 32 -7.03 8.78 -8.19
CA PHE A 32 -7.14 9.38 -6.87
C PHE A 32 -6.86 10.88 -6.95
N PRO A 33 -7.68 11.65 -7.70
CA PRO A 33 -7.49 13.09 -7.82
C PRO A 33 -7.50 13.83 -6.47
N GLU A 34 -8.13 13.23 -5.44
CA GLU A 34 -8.16 13.72 -4.06
C GLU A 34 -6.76 13.94 -3.48
N LEU A 35 -5.77 13.12 -3.85
CA LEU A 35 -4.38 13.24 -3.40
C LEU A 35 -3.65 14.46 -3.96
N PHE A 36 -4.16 15.04 -5.07
CA PHE A 36 -3.46 16.09 -5.82
C PHE A 36 -4.22 17.42 -5.78
N TYR A 37 -5.55 17.37 -5.75
CA TYR A 37 -6.45 18.51 -5.92
C TYR A 37 -7.43 18.68 -4.76
N GLY A 38 -7.38 17.81 -3.76
CA GLY A 38 -8.28 17.85 -2.62
C GLY A 38 -8.08 19.10 -1.76
N ASN A 39 -9.00 20.06 -1.87
CA ASN A 39 -9.23 21.06 -0.82
C ASN A 39 -9.91 20.37 0.39
N TYR A 40 -9.22 19.46 1.07
CA TYR A 40 -9.76 18.79 2.27
C TYR A 40 -9.78 19.70 3.52
N HIS A 41 -9.44 20.98 3.37
CA HIS A 41 -9.69 22.00 4.39
C HIS A 41 -11.11 22.55 4.26
N PHE A 42 -12.07 21.93 4.95
CA PHE A 42 -13.36 22.58 5.24
C PHE A 42 -13.23 23.70 6.29
N CYS A 43 -12.06 23.86 6.91
CA CYS A 43 -11.82 24.84 7.96
C CYS A 43 -10.42 25.47 7.85
N ALA A 44 -10.42 26.81 7.91
CA ALA A 44 -9.33 27.73 8.25
C ALA A 44 -8.40 28.26 7.15
N GLU A 45 -8.48 29.59 6.98
CA GLU A 45 -7.67 30.48 6.13
C GLU A 45 -6.21 30.67 6.60
N SER A 46 -5.51 29.63 7.08
CA SER A 46 -4.15 29.82 7.59
C SER A 46 -3.23 28.61 7.37
N ALA A 47 -2.12 28.86 6.67
CA ALA A 47 -1.03 27.94 6.30
C ALA A 47 -1.46 26.76 5.42
N ILE A 48 -0.66 26.46 4.39
CA ILE A 48 -0.79 25.21 3.63
C ILE A 48 -0.39 24.09 4.61
N GLU A 49 -1.35 23.43 5.23
CA GLU A 49 -1.08 22.25 6.05
C GLU A 49 -0.51 21.15 5.14
N THR A 50 0.57 20.52 5.58
CA THR A 50 1.16 19.39 4.84
C THR A 50 0.20 18.21 4.93
N THR A 51 -0.22 17.69 3.78
CA THR A 51 -1.01 16.46 3.71
C THR A 51 -0.18 15.27 4.17
N THR A 52 -0.70 14.48 5.10
CA THR A 52 -0.04 13.27 5.62
C THR A 52 -0.67 12.02 5.04
N VAL A 53 0.16 11.17 4.45
CA VAL A 53 -0.27 9.95 3.75
C VAL A 53 0.48 8.74 4.30
N LEU A 54 -0.23 7.63 4.48
CA LEU A 54 0.39 6.31 4.64
C LEU A 54 0.23 5.50 3.35
N GLU A 55 1.31 5.02 2.76
CA GLU A 55 1.27 3.92 1.80
C GLU A 55 1.59 2.60 2.49
N VAL A 56 0.63 1.66 2.44
CA VAL A 56 0.79 0.30 2.95
C VAL A 56 1.21 -0.64 1.82
N GLY A 57 2.27 -1.41 2.04
CA GLY A 57 2.88 -2.25 1.00
C GLY A 57 3.57 -1.41 -0.06
N CYS A 58 4.41 -0.46 0.38
CA CYS A 58 5.08 0.49 -0.52
C CYS A 58 6.07 -0.15 -1.50
N GLY A 59 6.46 -1.40 -1.26
CA GLY A 59 7.48 -2.09 -2.03
C GLY A 59 8.76 -1.26 -2.11
N VAL A 60 9.20 -0.99 -3.33
CA VAL A 60 10.40 -0.21 -3.65
C VAL A 60 10.10 1.27 -3.94
N GLY A 61 8.89 1.74 -3.67
CA GLY A 61 8.52 3.16 -3.74
C GLY A 61 7.97 3.64 -5.08
N ASN A 62 7.47 2.74 -5.94
CA ASN A 62 6.91 3.11 -7.25
C ASN A 62 5.63 3.97 -7.19
N THR A 63 5.00 4.08 -6.02
CA THR A 63 3.94 5.05 -5.74
C THR A 63 4.52 6.25 -4.99
N VAL A 64 5.31 6.01 -3.92
CA VAL A 64 5.96 7.03 -3.09
C VAL A 64 6.65 8.11 -3.92
N PHE A 65 7.63 7.74 -4.76
CA PHE A 65 8.46 8.74 -5.44
C PHE A 65 7.70 9.54 -6.49
N PRO A 66 6.88 8.93 -7.38
CA PRO A 66 6.05 9.70 -8.30
C PRO A 66 5.04 10.61 -7.60
N LEU A 67 4.48 10.17 -6.47
CA LEU A 67 3.58 10.99 -5.67
C LEU A 67 4.31 12.21 -5.14
N LEU A 68 5.47 12.02 -4.49
CA LEU A 68 6.31 13.11 -4.01
C LEU A 68 6.70 14.07 -5.14
N ASP A 69 7.18 13.56 -6.28
CA ASP A 69 7.59 14.42 -7.40
C ASP A 69 6.44 15.29 -7.92
N SER A 70 5.22 14.76 -7.91
CA SER A 70 4.03 15.46 -8.41
C SER A 70 3.46 16.48 -7.43
N THR A 71 3.61 16.28 -6.12
CA THR A 71 3.00 17.15 -5.09
C THR A 71 3.98 18.16 -4.49
N GLY A 72 5.30 17.98 -4.70
CA GLY A 72 6.32 18.81 -4.06
C GLY A 72 6.24 18.76 -2.53
N SER A 73 6.57 19.86 -1.85
CA SER A 73 6.61 19.92 -0.38
C SER A 73 5.25 19.94 0.32
N LYS A 74 4.14 19.72 -0.40
CA LYS A 74 2.78 19.76 0.16
C LYS A 74 2.37 18.47 0.87
N LEU A 75 3.19 17.42 0.76
CA LEU A 75 2.83 16.08 1.20
C LEU A 75 4.00 15.43 1.94
N PHE A 76 3.68 14.75 3.05
CA PHE A 76 4.58 13.85 3.75
C PHE A 76 4.06 12.41 3.67
N VAL A 77 4.91 11.48 3.22
CA VAL A 77 4.55 10.06 3.06
C VAL A 77 5.19 9.20 4.13
N TYR A 78 4.38 8.60 5.00
CA TYR A 78 4.75 7.37 5.69
C TYR A 78 4.62 6.21 4.69
N CYS A 79 5.64 5.39 4.53
CA CYS A 79 5.59 4.25 3.60
C CYS A 79 6.10 2.99 4.29
N CYS A 80 5.23 1.99 4.42
CA CYS A 80 5.58 0.75 5.07
C CYS A 80 5.48 -0.45 4.15
N ASP A 81 6.36 -1.41 4.38
CA ASP A 81 6.27 -2.74 3.81
C ASP A 81 6.68 -3.74 4.89
N PHE A 82 6.08 -4.92 4.88
CA PHE A 82 6.44 -5.97 5.82
C PHE A 82 7.76 -6.68 5.41
N ALA A 83 8.22 -6.51 4.17
CA ALA A 83 9.51 -6.99 3.69
C ALA A 83 10.60 -5.94 3.92
N GLU A 84 11.54 -6.26 4.81
CA GLU A 84 12.66 -5.36 5.17
C GLU A 84 13.50 -4.94 3.97
N ASN A 85 13.73 -5.84 3.00
CA ASN A 85 14.50 -5.51 1.79
C ASN A 85 13.81 -4.46 0.93
N ALA A 86 12.47 -4.44 0.89
CA ALA A 86 11.71 -3.43 0.15
C ALA A 86 11.91 -2.03 0.78
N VAL A 87 11.77 -1.95 2.10
CA VAL A 87 12.03 -0.74 2.89
C VAL A 87 13.46 -0.25 2.72
N ASN A 88 14.43 -1.16 2.73
CA ASN A 88 15.85 -0.82 2.50
C ASN A 88 16.09 -0.27 1.09
N LEU A 89 15.41 -0.80 0.07
CA LEU A 89 15.48 -0.28 -1.30
C LEU A 89 14.86 1.12 -1.41
N VAL A 90 13.75 1.39 -0.72
CA VAL A 90 13.17 2.76 -0.63
C VAL A 90 14.17 3.72 -0.01
N LYS A 91 14.76 3.37 1.14
CA LYS A 91 15.74 4.21 1.84
C LYS A 91 17.04 4.44 1.06
N SER A 92 17.40 3.50 0.19
CA SER A 92 18.61 3.60 -0.66
C SER A 92 18.38 4.36 -1.96
N ASN A 93 17.13 4.74 -2.26
CA ASN A 93 16.80 5.50 -3.46
C ASN A 93 17.37 6.93 -3.37
N VAL A 94 17.92 7.45 -4.47
CA VAL A 94 18.49 8.80 -4.54
C VAL A 94 17.47 9.91 -4.25
N SER A 95 16.17 9.65 -4.51
CA SER A 95 15.06 10.56 -4.25
C SER A 95 14.50 10.44 -2.83
N TYR A 96 15.06 9.58 -1.98
CA TYR A 96 14.65 9.47 -0.58
C TYR A 96 15.08 10.73 0.20
N ASP A 97 14.12 11.41 0.80
CA ASP A 97 14.31 12.60 1.62
C ASP A 97 13.50 12.46 2.90
N GLU A 98 14.17 12.36 4.04
CA GLU A 98 13.55 12.18 5.36
C GLU A 98 12.63 13.34 5.76
N ASN A 99 12.76 14.51 5.11
CA ASN A 99 11.84 15.63 5.33
C ASN A 99 10.52 15.46 4.56
N ARG A 100 10.44 14.49 3.65
CA ARG A 100 9.31 14.28 2.74
C ARG A 100 8.69 12.89 2.88
N CYS A 101 9.45 11.90 3.33
CA CYS A 101 8.91 10.59 3.63
C CYS A 101 9.65 9.88 4.76
N HIS A 102 8.96 8.91 5.37
CA HIS A 102 9.52 8.04 6.39
C HIS A 102 9.18 6.59 6.07
N SER A 103 10.20 5.80 5.71
CA SER A 103 10.03 4.38 5.41
C SER A 103 10.32 3.49 6.62
N PHE A 104 9.44 2.52 6.89
CA PHE A 104 9.56 1.62 8.04
C PHE A 104 8.99 0.23 7.77
N VAL A 105 9.51 -0.77 8.50
CA VAL A 105 9.02 -2.15 8.38
C VAL A 105 7.76 -2.31 9.21
N CYS A 106 6.68 -2.80 8.61
CA CYS A 106 5.42 -3.05 9.31
C CYS A 106 4.63 -4.19 8.64
N ASP A 107 4.30 -5.23 9.41
CA ASP A 107 3.25 -6.19 9.04
C ASP A 107 1.91 -5.68 9.56
N VAL A 108 1.11 -5.08 8.68
CA VAL A 108 -0.21 -4.51 9.03
C VAL A 108 -1.23 -5.56 9.45
N THR A 109 -0.92 -6.85 9.34
CA THR A 109 -1.78 -7.93 9.80
C THR A 109 -1.46 -8.36 11.23
N ASN A 110 -0.35 -7.88 11.81
CA ASN A 110 0.06 -8.16 13.18
C ASN A 110 -0.52 -7.10 14.13
N LEU A 111 -1.67 -7.39 14.72
CA LEU A 111 -2.40 -6.46 15.59
C LEU A 111 -2.03 -6.67 17.07
N PRO A 112 -1.97 -5.59 17.89
CA PRO A 112 -2.22 -4.19 17.54
C PRO A 112 -1.08 -3.56 16.72
N LEU A 113 -1.45 -2.59 15.87
CA LEU A 113 -0.49 -1.88 15.01
C LEU A 113 0.43 -0.99 15.85
N GLN A 114 1.73 -1.02 15.51
CA GLN A 114 2.73 -0.12 16.07
C GLN A 114 3.22 0.79 14.96
N MET A 115 2.75 2.04 14.98
CA MET A 115 3.01 3.03 13.95
C MET A 115 3.89 4.16 14.47
N PRO A 116 4.76 4.76 13.64
CA PRO A 116 5.59 5.91 14.02
C PRO A 116 4.81 7.25 14.02
N PHE A 117 3.48 7.17 14.10
CA PHE A 117 2.55 8.30 14.08
C PHE A 117 1.32 7.98 14.95
N GLU A 118 0.62 9.02 15.37
CA GLU A 118 -0.53 8.93 16.26
C GLU A 118 -1.81 8.54 15.51
N GLN A 119 -2.81 8.03 16.24
CA GLN A 119 -4.16 7.87 15.68
C GLN A 119 -4.75 9.22 15.26
N ASN A 120 -5.72 9.22 14.34
CA ASN A 120 -6.35 10.44 13.82
C ASN A 120 -5.37 11.48 13.26
N SER A 121 -4.27 11.05 12.63
CA SER A 121 -3.21 11.95 12.14
C SER A 121 -3.00 11.94 10.63
N LEU A 122 -3.59 10.97 9.92
CA LEU A 122 -3.44 10.80 8.47
C LEU A 122 -4.62 11.41 7.72
N ASP A 123 -4.34 12.11 6.64
CA ASP A 123 -5.36 12.55 5.69
C ASP A 123 -5.76 11.39 4.75
N PHE A 124 -4.77 10.58 4.33
CA PHE A 124 -4.97 9.46 3.42
C PHE A 124 -4.22 8.19 3.83
N ILE A 125 -4.83 7.04 3.54
CA ILE A 125 -4.18 5.73 3.56
C ILE A 125 -4.32 5.12 2.17
N LEU A 126 -3.22 4.66 1.58
CA LEU A 126 -3.15 4.05 0.26
C LEU A 126 -2.84 2.56 0.35
N LEU A 127 -3.61 1.74 -0.36
CA LEU A 127 -3.31 0.33 -0.61
C LEU A 127 -3.34 0.06 -2.11
N ILE A 128 -2.16 0.00 -2.75
CA ILE A 128 -2.03 -0.17 -4.20
C ILE A 128 -1.48 -1.56 -4.50
N PHE A 129 -2.35 -2.48 -4.90
CA PHE A 129 -2.06 -3.92 -5.08
C PHE A 129 -1.54 -4.62 -3.81
N THR A 130 -1.91 -4.10 -2.64
CA THR A 130 -1.47 -4.62 -1.34
C THR A 130 -2.54 -5.47 -0.67
N LEU A 131 -3.80 -5.05 -0.72
CA LEU A 131 -4.88 -5.73 0.01
C LEU A 131 -5.06 -7.16 -0.53
N SER A 132 -4.91 -7.38 -1.84
CA SER A 132 -4.96 -8.72 -2.44
C SER A 132 -3.86 -9.66 -1.96
N ALA A 133 -2.74 -9.14 -1.45
CA ALA A 133 -1.65 -9.97 -0.91
C ALA A 133 -1.92 -10.43 0.53
N ILE A 134 -2.86 -9.78 1.21
CA ILE A 134 -3.30 -10.12 2.57
C ILE A 134 -4.25 -11.31 2.52
N CYS A 135 -4.17 -12.18 3.53
CA CYS A 135 -5.13 -13.28 3.66
C CYS A 135 -6.56 -12.72 3.82
N PRO A 136 -7.56 -13.21 3.05
CA PRO A 136 -8.93 -12.70 3.14
C PRO A 136 -9.50 -12.65 4.57
N SER A 137 -9.21 -13.65 5.40
CA SER A 137 -9.66 -13.71 6.79
C SER A 137 -9.06 -12.63 7.72
N LYS A 138 -8.01 -11.93 7.28
CA LYS A 138 -7.36 -10.86 8.03
C LYS A 138 -7.68 -9.46 7.51
N MET A 139 -8.30 -9.34 6.33
CA MET A 139 -8.53 -8.06 5.67
C MET A 139 -9.40 -7.11 6.52
N GLU A 140 -10.48 -7.62 7.11
CA GLU A 140 -11.44 -6.79 7.88
C GLU A 140 -10.78 -6.16 9.09
N ALA A 141 -10.09 -6.98 9.88
CA ALA A 141 -9.38 -6.53 11.07
C ALA A 141 -8.23 -5.57 10.72
N THR A 142 -7.53 -5.83 9.60
CA THR A 142 -6.46 -4.95 9.11
C THR A 142 -7.00 -3.59 8.71
N LEU A 143 -8.06 -3.53 7.90
CA LEU A 143 -8.69 -2.28 7.47
C LEU A 143 -9.26 -1.52 8.68
N SER A 144 -9.94 -2.21 9.59
CA SER A 144 -10.47 -1.62 10.81
C SER A 144 -9.37 -0.98 11.67
N ALA A 145 -8.22 -1.65 11.82
CA ALA A 145 -7.10 -1.08 12.56
C ALA A 145 -6.44 0.11 11.84
N LEU A 146 -6.37 0.08 10.50
CA LEU A 146 -5.79 1.17 9.70
C LEU A 146 -6.64 2.44 9.75
N VAL A 147 -7.97 2.34 9.66
CA VAL A 147 -8.86 3.52 9.63
C VAL A 147 -8.82 4.33 10.93
N GLU A 148 -8.43 3.74 12.07
CA GLU A 148 -8.22 4.45 13.34
C GLU A 148 -7.10 5.52 13.26
N TYR A 149 -6.22 5.44 12.26
CA TYR A 149 -5.17 6.42 12.02
C TYR A 149 -5.60 7.59 11.13
N LEU A 150 -6.77 7.50 10.47
CA LEU A 150 -7.31 8.59 9.67
C LEU A 150 -7.90 9.69 10.55
N LYS A 151 -7.62 10.95 10.21
CA LYS A 151 -8.36 12.10 10.73
C LYS A 151 -9.86 11.94 10.43
N PRO A 152 -10.76 12.59 11.18
CA PRO A 152 -12.17 12.71 10.78
C PRO A 152 -12.29 13.26 9.35
N GLY A 153 -12.93 12.50 8.45
CA GLY A 153 -13.05 12.86 7.04
C GLY A 153 -11.89 12.43 6.14
N GLY A 154 -10.83 11.84 6.71
CA GLY A 154 -9.74 11.22 5.96
C GLY A 154 -10.22 9.99 5.18
N LEU A 155 -9.45 9.61 4.16
CA LEU A 155 -9.84 8.57 3.21
C LEU A 155 -8.84 7.42 3.15
N LEU A 156 -9.36 6.20 3.21
CA LEU A 156 -8.64 5.01 2.77
C LEU A 156 -8.96 4.76 1.30
N LEU A 157 -7.95 4.83 0.45
CA LEU A 157 -8.02 4.62 -0.99
C LEU A 157 -7.30 3.32 -1.33
N PHE A 158 -7.92 2.48 -2.15
CA PHE A 158 -7.26 1.27 -2.62
C PHE A 158 -7.54 1.00 -4.09
N ARG A 159 -6.56 0.39 -4.74
CA ARG A 159 -6.69 -0.19 -6.07
C ARG A 159 -6.10 -1.59 -6.02
N ASP A 160 -6.85 -2.58 -6.48
CA ASP A 160 -6.37 -3.95 -6.49
C ASP A 160 -6.93 -4.77 -7.65
N TYR A 161 -6.56 -6.05 -7.70
CA TYR A 161 -6.96 -6.96 -8.77
C TYR A 161 -8.45 -7.30 -8.72
N GLY A 162 -9.11 -7.16 -9.87
CA GLY A 162 -10.50 -7.52 -10.04
C GLY A 162 -10.68 -8.98 -10.47
N ARG A 163 -11.81 -9.58 -10.08
CA ARG A 163 -12.24 -10.86 -10.64
C ARG A 163 -12.37 -10.72 -12.15
N TYR A 164 -11.87 -11.74 -12.86
CA TYR A 164 -11.75 -11.81 -14.31
C TYR A 164 -10.66 -10.93 -14.93
N ASP A 165 -9.81 -10.31 -14.12
CA ASP A 165 -8.55 -9.78 -14.62
C ASP A 165 -7.80 -10.86 -15.40
N LEU A 166 -7.11 -10.46 -16.47
CA LEU A 166 -6.32 -11.39 -17.29
C LEU A 166 -5.28 -12.15 -16.46
N SER A 167 -4.81 -11.57 -15.36
CA SER A 167 -3.92 -12.22 -14.39
C SER A 167 -4.61 -13.39 -13.67
N GLN A 168 -5.90 -13.31 -13.37
CA GLN A 168 -6.66 -14.40 -12.77
C GLN A 168 -6.86 -15.56 -13.75
N VAL A 169 -7.26 -15.25 -15.00
CA VAL A 169 -7.61 -16.26 -16.01
C VAL A 169 -6.41 -17.13 -16.43
N ARG A 170 -5.19 -16.65 -16.20
CA ARG A 170 -3.94 -17.33 -16.56
C ARG A 170 -3.45 -18.33 -15.49
N PHE A 171 -4.06 -18.41 -14.32
CA PHE A 171 -3.67 -19.38 -13.30
C PHE A 171 -3.92 -20.81 -13.76
N LYS A 172 -2.96 -21.71 -13.48
CA LYS A 172 -3.06 -23.14 -13.79
C LYS A 172 -3.76 -23.88 -12.66
N SER A 173 -4.25 -25.09 -12.97
CA SER A 173 -4.78 -26.01 -11.94
C SER A 173 -3.73 -26.27 -10.86
N GLY A 174 -4.14 -26.32 -9.59
CA GLY A 174 -3.27 -26.50 -8.43
C GLY A 174 -2.75 -25.21 -7.77
N GLN A 175 -3.05 -24.04 -8.34
CA GLN A 175 -2.66 -22.73 -7.77
C GLN A 175 -3.80 -22.04 -7.01
N CYS A 176 -5.01 -22.60 -7.04
CA CYS A 176 -6.16 -22.08 -6.30
C CYS A 176 -6.06 -22.55 -4.85
N ILE A 177 -5.94 -21.60 -3.91
CA ILE A 177 -5.99 -21.88 -2.47
C ILE A 177 -7.46 -21.97 -2.04
N GLU A 178 -8.21 -20.91 -2.35
CA GLU A 178 -9.63 -20.75 -2.04
C GLU A 178 -10.34 -19.97 -3.16
N GLN A 179 -11.65 -19.78 -3.06
CA GLN A 179 -12.38 -19.00 -4.06
C GLN A 179 -11.80 -17.59 -4.21
N ASN A 180 -11.38 -17.26 -5.44
CA ASN A 180 -10.69 -16.02 -5.79
C ASN A 180 -9.32 -15.79 -5.13
N PHE A 181 -8.76 -16.79 -4.43
CA PHE A 181 -7.47 -16.67 -3.74
C PHE A 181 -6.46 -17.68 -4.28
N TYR A 182 -5.33 -17.19 -4.78
CA TYR A 182 -4.37 -18.00 -5.52
C TYR A 182 -2.93 -17.81 -5.02
N VAL A 183 -2.11 -18.83 -5.23
CA VAL A 183 -0.65 -18.78 -5.03
C VAL A 183 0.08 -18.67 -6.36
N ARG A 184 1.02 -17.74 -6.44
CA ARG A 184 1.90 -17.52 -7.60
C ARG A 184 3.09 -18.49 -7.56
N GLY A 185 3.82 -18.58 -8.68
CA GLY A 185 4.96 -19.51 -8.80
C GLY A 185 6.13 -19.21 -7.85
N ASP A 186 6.21 -17.97 -7.34
CA ASP A 186 7.18 -17.52 -6.36
C ASP A 186 6.72 -17.72 -4.90
N GLY A 187 5.52 -18.28 -4.69
CA GLY A 187 4.91 -18.49 -3.38
C GLY A 187 4.14 -17.29 -2.82
N THR A 188 4.22 -16.12 -3.46
CA THR A 188 3.36 -14.97 -3.11
C THR A 188 1.90 -15.27 -3.45
N ARG A 189 0.96 -14.54 -2.86
CA ARG A 189 -0.47 -14.81 -3.00
C ARG A 189 -1.20 -13.59 -3.55
N VAL A 190 -2.36 -13.83 -4.13
CA VAL A 190 -3.22 -12.79 -4.66
C VAL A 190 -4.68 -13.19 -4.53
N TYR A 191 -5.47 -12.30 -3.96
CA TYR A 191 -6.92 -12.33 -3.96
C TYR A 191 -7.48 -11.47 -5.10
N PHE A 192 -8.56 -11.93 -5.73
CA PHE A 192 -9.24 -11.21 -6.81
C PHE A 192 -10.62 -10.73 -6.36
N PHE A 193 -10.79 -9.42 -6.28
CA PHE A 193 -11.98 -8.79 -5.71
C PHE A 193 -13.17 -8.81 -6.66
N THR A 194 -14.37 -9.05 -6.12
CA THR A 194 -15.63 -8.85 -6.86
C THR A 194 -16.23 -7.50 -6.52
N GLN A 195 -16.78 -6.80 -7.51
CA GLN A 195 -17.51 -5.56 -7.29
C GLN A 195 -18.67 -5.77 -6.29
N GLY A 196 -18.83 -4.83 -5.35
CA GLY A 196 -19.94 -4.83 -4.38
C GLY A 196 -19.79 -5.82 -3.22
N LYS A 197 -18.68 -6.57 -3.15
CA LYS A 197 -18.26 -7.31 -1.96
C LYS A 197 -16.90 -6.78 -1.54
N PHE A 198 -16.95 -5.73 -0.73
CA PHE A 198 -15.80 -5.27 0.03
C PHE A 198 -16.06 -5.75 1.45
N VAL A 199 -15.08 -6.48 1.97
CA VAL A 199 -14.99 -7.15 3.27
C VAL A 199 -16.28 -7.20 4.10
#